data_AF-A0A1C5L2B9-F1
#
_entry.id   AF-A0A1C5L2B9-F1
#
_cell.length_a   1.000
_cell.length_b   1.000
_cell.length_c   1.000
_cell.angle_alpha   90.00
_cell.angle_beta   90.00
_cell.angle_gamma   90.00
#
_symmetry.space_group_name_H-M   'P 1'
#
loop_
_entity.id
_entity.type
_entity.pdbx_description
1 polymer ?
#
loop_
_entity_poly.entity_id
_entity_poly.type
_entity_poly.pdbx_seq_one_letter_code
_entity_poly.pdbx_strand_id
1 'polypeptide(L)'
;MFQKPKESKKNSSADKTEKIREIYRFLLSETDYLKEIGKEIDEETERLLKENRVNLEKKTYEEVRDELFALTEAAKEKGFIQGFRYAVMLMREITVKL
;
A
#
# COMPACT_ATOMS: atom_id res chain seq x y z
N MET A 1 39.54 14.09 -22.98
CA MET A 1 38.07 14.19 -23.11
C MET A 1 37.45 13.79 -21.78
N PHE A 2 36.91 14.74 -21.02
CA PHE A 2 36.12 14.42 -19.83
C PHE A 2 34.74 13.94 -20.29
N GLN A 3 34.49 12.64 -20.20
CA GLN A 3 33.14 12.13 -20.35
C GLN A 3 32.31 12.66 -19.18
N LYS A 4 31.27 13.45 -19.48
CA LYS A 4 30.24 13.79 -18.48
C LYS A 4 29.73 12.48 -17.87
N PRO A 5 29.55 12.40 -16.54
CA PRO A 5 28.87 11.25 -15.95
C PRO A 5 27.48 11.18 -16.58
N LYS A 6 27.13 10.03 -17.17
CA LYS A 6 25.75 9.75 -17.55
C LYS A 6 24.91 9.91 -16.27
N GLU A 7 23.98 10.85 -16.27
CA GLU A 7 22.97 10.95 -15.22
C GLU A 7 22.39 9.55 -15.03
N SER A 8 22.69 8.98 -13.86
CA SER A 8 22.27 7.64 -13.49
C SER A 8 20.75 7.59 -13.45
N LYS A 9 20.18 6.41 -13.70
CA LYS A 9 18.75 6.06 -13.84
C LYS A 9 17.86 6.40 -12.62
N LYS A 10 17.96 7.59 -12.03
CA LYS A 10 17.36 7.97 -10.74
C LYS A 10 15.93 8.52 -10.86
N ASN A 11 15.31 8.42 -12.05
CA ASN A 11 14.00 9.02 -12.36
C ASN A 11 12.98 8.03 -12.95
N SER A 12 13.21 6.71 -12.83
CA SER A 12 12.29 5.72 -13.40
C SER A 12 10.95 5.69 -12.64
N SER A 13 9.87 5.24 -13.30
CA SER A 13 8.56 5.05 -12.65
C SER A 13 8.64 4.08 -11.45
N ALA A 14 9.49 3.05 -11.55
CA ALA A 14 9.74 2.12 -10.46
C ALA A 14 10.42 2.81 -9.26
N ASP A 15 11.41 3.69 -9.51
CA ASP A 15 12.10 4.45 -8.46
C ASP A 15 11.15 5.38 -7.69
N LYS A 16 10.26 6.07 -8.42
CA LYS A 16 9.21 6.90 -7.80
C LYS A 16 8.23 6.08 -6.94
N THR A 17 7.94 4.86 -7.36
CA THR A 17 7.07 3.95 -6.62
C THR A 17 7.72 3.50 -5.32
N GLU A 18 9.02 3.19 -5.35
CA GLU A 18 9.76 2.82 -4.15
C GLU A 18 9.78 3.97 -3.13
N LYS A 19 9.98 5.22 -3.57
CA LYS A 19 9.90 6.37 -2.65
C LYS A 19 8.53 6.53 -1.99
N ILE A 20 7.45 6.28 -2.73
CA ILE A 20 6.10 6.31 -2.15
C ILE A 20 5.93 5.16 -1.14
N ARG A 21 6.50 3.99 -1.41
CA ARG A 21 6.52 2.86 -0.47
C ARG A 21 7.33 3.18 0.80
N GLU A 22 8.45 3.88 0.69
CA GLU A 22 9.21 4.37 1.85
C GLU A 22 8.36 5.32 2.70
N ILE A 23 7.63 6.25 2.08
CA ILE A 23 6.70 7.15 2.78
C ILE A 23 5.60 6.34 3.49
N TYR A 24 5.02 5.35 2.80
CA TYR A 24 4.01 4.47 3.40
C TYR A 24 4.52 3.78 4.66
N ARG A 25 5.70 3.15 4.59
CA ARG A 25 6.33 2.47 5.74
C ARG A 25 6.62 3.43 6.88
N PHE A 26 7.09 4.64 6.58
CA PHE A 26 7.32 5.68 7.58
C PHE A 26 6.02 6.12 8.27
N LEU A 27 4.95 6.36 7.51
CA LEU A 27 3.69 6.78 8.12
C LEU A 27 3.07 5.66 8.98
N LEU A 28 3.26 4.39 8.61
CA LEU A 28 2.87 3.26 9.47
C LEU A 28 3.65 3.23 10.79
N SER A 29 4.93 3.65 10.81
CA SER A 29 5.71 3.70 12.05
C SER A 29 5.32 4.87 12.95
N GLU A 30 5.11 6.06 12.35
CA GLU A 30 4.95 7.30 13.10
C GLU A 30 3.52 7.69 13.44
N THR A 31 2.51 7.17 12.74
CA THR A 31 1.11 7.61 12.90
C THR A 31 0.20 6.50 13.36
N ASP A 32 -0.62 6.77 14.38
CA ASP A 32 -1.65 5.84 14.82
C ASP A 32 -2.87 5.84 13.88
N TYR A 33 -3.08 6.93 13.13
CA TYR A 33 -4.18 7.04 12.16
C TYR A 33 -4.17 5.93 11.09
N LEU A 34 -3.02 5.64 10.47
CA LEU A 34 -2.94 4.55 9.49
C LEU A 34 -3.08 3.17 10.15
N LYS A 35 -2.68 3.03 11.42
CA LYS A 35 -2.88 1.80 12.19
C LYS A 35 -4.35 1.57 12.51
N GLU A 36 -5.10 2.63 12.84
CA GLU A 36 -6.54 2.57 13.11
C GLU A 36 -7.32 2.15 11.86
N ILE A 37 -7.06 2.76 10.70
CA ILE A 37 -7.68 2.35 9.43
C ILE A 37 -7.29 0.91 9.05
N GLY A 38 -6.02 0.54 9.27
CA GLY A 38 -5.56 -0.83 9.07
C GLY A 38 -6.33 -1.84 9.94
N LYS A 39 -6.63 -1.47 11.18
CA LYS A 39 -7.36 -2.29 12.14
C LYS A 39 -8.80 -2.57 11.71
N GLU A 40 -9.50 -1.60 11.15
CA GLU A 40 -10.85 -1.81 10.61
C GLU A 40 -10.87 -2.87 9.49
N ILE A 41 -9.88 -2.82 8.59
CA ILE A 41 -9.73 -3.81 7.51
C ILE A 41 -9.43 -5.20 8.09
N ASP A 42 -8.59 -5.27 9.12
CA ASP A 42 -8.23 -6.54 9.75
C ASP A 42 -9.41 -7.14 10.53
N GLU A 43 -10.19 -6.31 11.23
CA GLU A 43 -11.42 -6.71 11.93
C GLU A 43 -12.48 -7.24 10.95
N GLU A 44 -12.67 -6.56 9.82
CA GLU A 44 -13.55 -6.99 8.73
C GLU A 44 -13.11 -8.34 8.15
N THR A 45 -11.82 -8.50 7.92
CA THR A 45 -11.22 -9.75 7.40
C THR A 45 -11.45 -10.91 8.37
N GLU A 46 -11.25 -10.67 9.67
CA GLU A 46 -11.53 -11.64 10.73
C GLU A 46 -13.02 -11.97 10.84
N ARG A 47 -13.91 -10.99 10.67
CA ARG A 47 -15.37 -11.23 10.66
C ARG A 47 -15.74 -12.16 9.51
N LEU A 48 -15.28 -11.87 8.29
CA LEU A 48 -15.53 -12.69 7.11
C LEU A 48 -14.98 -14.11 7.26
N LEU A 49 -13.81 -14.26 7.88
CA LEU A 49 -13.22 -15.56 8.18
C LEU A 49 -14.07 -16.37 9.16
N LYS A 50 -14.58 -15.74 10.23
CA LYS A 50 -15.43 -16.39 11.24
C LYS A 50 -16.79 -16.79 10.67
N GLU A 51 -17.40 -15.94 9.86
CA GLU A 51 -18.68 -16.21 9.19
C GLU A 51 -18.56 -17.37 8.18
N ASN A 52 -17.43 -17.49 7.49
CA ASN A 52 -17.19 -18.54 6.49
C ASN A 52 -16.62 -19.85 7.05
N ARG A 53 -16.34 -19.97 8.37
CA ARG A 53 -15.84 -21.21 9.01
C ARG A 53 -16.72 -22.44 8.76
N VAL A 54 -17.98 -22.25 8.38
CA VAL A 54 -18.93 -23.33 8.10
C VAL A 54 -18.66 -24.03 6.75
N ASN A 55 -17.87 -23.44 5.84
CA ASN A 55 -17.74 -23.91 4.44
C ASN A 55 -16.30 -24.19 3.94
N LEU A 56 -15.32 -24.40 4.82
CA LEU A 56 -13.93 -24.61 4.39
C LEU A 56 -13.68 -26.07 3.97
N GLU A 57 -13.88 -26.38 2.69
CA GLU A 57 -13.32 -27.57 2.04
C GLU A 57 -11.93 -27.29 1.44
N LYS A 58 -11.05 -28.30 1.50
CA LYS A 58 -9.69 -28.44 0.93
C LYS A 58 -8.51 -27.68 1.56
N LYS A 59 -8.68 -26.48 2.13
CA LYS A 59 -7.60 -25.74 2.83
C LYS A 59 -7.88 -25.63 4.33
N THR A 60 -6.83 -25.55 5.16
CA THR A 60 -7.02 -25.30 6.59
C THR A 60 -7.50 -23.86 6.82
N TYR A 61 -8.14 -23.63 7.96
CA TYR A 61 -8.52 -22.26 8.35
C TYR A 61 -7.30 -21.33 8.41
N GLU A 62 -6.15 -21.82 8.91
CA GLU A 62 -4.93 -21.02 8.97
C GLU A 62 -4.44 -20.62 7.58
N GLU A 63 -4.46 -21.54 6.60
CA GLU A 63 -4.04 -21.24 5.22
C GLU A 63 -4.91 -20.15 4.59
N VAL A 64 -6.24 -20.24 4.75
CA VAL A 64 -7.17 -19.24 4.19
C VAL A 64 -7.03 -17.89 4.90
N ARG A 65 -6.82 -17.91 6.23
CA ARG A 65 -6.54 -16.69 6.99
C ARG A 65 -5.29 -16.01 6.47
N ASP A 66 -4.17 -16.73 6.40
CA ASP A 66 -2.88 -16.16 6.04
C ASP A 66 -2.89 -15.59 4.61
N GLU A 67 -3.58 -16.25 3.67
CA GLU A 67 -3.79 -15.75 2.31
C GLU A 67 -4.61 -14.45 2.27
N LEU A 68 -5.69 -14.37 3.07
CA LEU A 68 -6.52 -13.16 3.15
C LEU A 68 -5.75 -11.98 3.75
N PHE A 69 -5.00 -12.22 4.83
CA PHE A 69 -4.15 -11.17 5.41
C PHE A 69 -3.03 -10.73 4.45
N ALA A 70 -2.42 -11.65 3.71
CA ALA A 70 -1.44 -11.28 2.69
C ALA A 70 -2.07 -10.43 1.56
N LEU A 71 -3.31 -10.75 1.17
CA LEU A 71 -4.06 -9.97 0.18
C LEU A 71 -4.41 -8.58 0.70
N THR A 72 -4.88 -8.46 1.93
CA THR A 72 -5.28 -7.17 2.52
C THR A 72 -4.06 -6.26 2.71
N GLU A 73 -2.93 -6.78 3.18
CA GLU A 73 -1.68 -6.04 3.28
C GLU A 73 -1.20 -5.53 1.90
N ALA A 74 -1.25 -6.39 0.88
CA ALA A 74 -0.92 -5.98 -0.49
C ALA A 74 -1.90 -4.93 -1.03
N ALA A 75 -3.18 -5.01 -0.67
CA ALA A 75 -4.19 -4.03 -1.06
C ALA A 75 -3.97 -2.67 -0.37
N LYS A 76 -3.65 -2.65 0.93
CA LYS A 76 -3.34 -1.43 1.69
C LYS A 76 -2.17 -0.67 1.06
N GLU A 77 -1.05 -1.35 0.78
CA GLU A 77 0.13 -0.73 0.15
C GLU A 77 -0.20 -0.18 -1.25
N LYS A 78 -0.84 -0.99 -2.11
CA LYS A 78 -1.19 -0.58 -3.48
C LYS A 78 -2.19 0.56 -3.49
N GLY A 79 -3.19 0.52 -2.61
CA GLY A 79 -4.19 1.57 -2.42
C GLY A 79 -3.54 2.88 -1.99
N PHE A 80 -2.61 2.83 -1.03
CA PHE A 80 -1.83 4.01 -0.64
C PHE A 80 -1.04 4.59 -1.81
N ILE A 81 -0.31 3.76 -2.57
CA ILE A 81 0.47 4.22 -3.73
C ILE A 81 -0.44 4.92 -4.75
N GLN A 82 -1.61 4.34 -5.04
CA GLN A 82 -2.57 4.92 -5.99
C GLN A 82 -3.15 6.24 -5.48
N GLY A 83 -3.60 6.28 -4.22
CA GLY A 83 -4.15 7.47 -3.58
C GLY A 83 -3.11 8.60 -3.48
N PHE A 84 -1.88 8.28 -3.12
CA PHE A 84 -0.78 9.25 -3.03
C PHE A 84 -0.48 9.88 -4.39
N ARG A 85 -0.40 9.08 -5.46
CA ARG A 85 -0.19 9.60 -6.83
C ARG A 85 -1.32 10.53 -7.26
N TYR A 86 -2.56 10.16 -6.94
CA TYR A 86 -3.72 10.99 -7.23
C TYR A 86 -3.70 12.32 -6.45
N ALA A 87 -3.37 12.29 -5.16
CA ALA A 87 -3.24 13.49 -4.35
C ALA A 87 -2.16 14.45 -4.91
N VAL A 88 -1.00 13.93 -5.30
CA VAL A 88 0.06 14.73 -5.94
C VAL A 88 -0.41 15.35 -7.28
N MET A 89 -1.16 14.59 -8.08
CA MET A 89 -1.75 15.09 -9.32
C MET A 89 -2.70 16.26 -9.04
N LEU A 90 -3.64 16.11 -8.10
CA LEU A 90 -4.56 17.18 -7.70
C LEU A 90 -3.83 18.43 -7.18
N MET A 91 -2.82 18.25 -6.34
CA MET A 91 -2.02 19.36 -5.80
C MET A 91 -1.31 20.13 -6.92
N ARG A 92 -0.78 19.43 -7.93
CA ARG A 92 -0.19 20.06 -9.11
C ARG A 92 -1.21 20.87 -9.90
N GLU A 93 -2.40 20.33 -10.12
CA GLU A 93 -3.46 21.04 -10.85
C GLU A 93 -3.94 22.30 -10.13
N ILE A 94 -4.05 22.24 -8.80
CA ILE A 94 -4.44 23.40 -7.98
C ILE A 94 -3.34 24.45 -7.98
N THR A 95 -2.08 24.05 -7.76
CA THR A 95 -0.94 24.99 -7.69
C THR A 95 -0.65 25.66 -9.04
N VAL A 96 -0.95 25.01 -10.17
CA VAL A 96 -0.78 25.61 -11.51
C VAL A 96 -1.90 26.61 -11.86
N LYS A 97 -3.04 26.55 -11.16
CA LYS A 97 -4.18 27.47 -11.36
C LYS A 97 -4.17 28.70 -10.44
N LEU A 98 -3.23 28.76 -9.50
CA LEU A 98 -2.97 29.89 -8.59
C LEU A 98 -1.81 30.74 -9.11
#